data_AF-A0A2V6MCM2-F1
#
_entry.id   AF-A0A2V6MCM2-F1
#
_cell.length_a   1.000
_cell.length_b   1.000
_cell.length_c   1.000
_cell.angle_alpha   90.00
_cell.angle_beta   90.00
_cell.angle_gamma   90.00
#
_symmetry.space_group_name_H-M   'P 1'
#
loop_
_entity.id
_entity.type
_entity.pdbx_description
1 polymer ?
#
loop_
_entity_poly.entity_id
_entity_poly.type
_entity_poly.pdbx_seq_one_letter_code
_entity_poly.pdbx_strand_id
1 'polypeptide(L)'
;QLDLEQAEAKYRLAGNTVLVDELLLRSPNLRLTATGSVSLRGKLALDSVLAINEKIRSQLFRGIRENFVPTSEPGEYALQFHVGGTVDKPKTDLMERAVGADLKDLGGVIDALLGHGKSKKKKNAESPTPSVL
;
A
#
# COMPACT_ATOMS: atom_id res chain seq x y z
N GLN A 1 -10.53 -0.20 14.38
CA GLN A 1 -11.30 1.04 14.12
C GLN A 1 -10.30 2.18 14.10
N LEU A 2 -10.39 3.08 13.11
CA LEU A 2 -9.52 4.27 13.06
C LEU A 2 -10.10 5.31 14.03
N ASP A 3 -9.34 5.64 15.07
CA ASP A 3 -9.73 6.66 16.05
C ASP A 3 -9.22 8.02 15.55
N LEU A 4 -10.16 8.88 15.15
CA LEU A 4 -9.84 10.18 14.57
C LEU A 4 -9.89 11.25 15.66
N GLU A 5 -8.77 11.93 15.86
CA GLU A 5 -8.66 13.10 16.72
C GLU A 5 -9.11 14.38 15.99
N GLN A 6 -8.97 14.39 14.66
CA GLN A 6 -9.41 15.50 13.82
C GLN A 6 -9.92 14.96 12.47
N ALA A 7 -11.04 15.52 12.02
CA ALA A 7 -11.57 15.31 10.68
C ALA A 7 -12.10 16.65 10.16
N GLU A 8 -11.45 17.21 9.16
CA GLU A 8 -11.75 18.53 8.62
C GLU A 8 -11.71 18.52 7.09
N ALA A 9 -12.64 19.25 6.48
CA ALA A 9 -12.66 19.47 5.04
C ALA A 9 -12.98 20.95 4.76
N LYS A 10 -12.01 21.67 4.21
CA LYS A 10 -12.17 23.01 3.65
C LYS A 10 -12.31 22.90 2.14
N TYR A 11 -13.40 23.44 1.63
CA TYR A 11 -13.67 23.43 0.21
C TYR A 11 -14.38 24.70 -0.24
N ARG A 12 -14.29 24.96 -1.53
CA ARG A 12 -14.98 26.06 -2.19
C ARG A 12 -15.60 25.63 -3.50
N LEU A 13 -16.67 26.29 -3.89
CA LEU A 13 -17.30 26.07 -5.19
C LEU A 13 -16.63 26.96 -6.25
N ALA A 14 -16.28 26.36 -7.38
CA ALA A 14 -15.74 27.04 -8.54
C ALA A 14 -16.50 26.58 -9.79
N GLY A 15 -17.63 27.23 -10.06
CA GLY A 15 -18.55 26.81 -11.13
C GLY A 15 -19.09 25.39 -10.88
N ASN A 16 -18.77 24.47 -11.79
CA ASN A 16 -19.23 23.07 -11.74
C ASN A 16 -18.25 22.11 -11.05
N THR A 17 -17.36 22.65 -10.23
CA THR A 17 -16.33 21.90 -9.50
C THR A 17 -16.28 22.35 -8.05
N VAL A 18 -16.20 21.38 -7.14
CA VAL A 18 -15.81 21.59 -5.75
C VAL A 18 -14.29 21.51 -5.69
N LEU A 19 -13.63 22.57 -5.25
CA LEU A 19 -12.20 22.57 -4.98
C LEU A 19 -11.99 22.24 -3.51
N VAL A 20 -11.24 21.18 -3.25
CA VAL A 20 -10.84 20.78 -1.91
C VAL A 20 -9.54 21.52 -1.61
N ASP A 21 -9.67 22.59 -0.84
CA ASP A 21 -8.53 23.41 -0.40
C ASP A 21 -7.76 22.67 0.71
N GLU A 22 -8.47 21.91 1.55
CA GLU A 22 -7.88 21.02 2.55
C GLU A 22 -8.85 19.88 2.87
N LEU A 23 -8.36 18.65 2.83
CA LEU A 23 -8.94 17.51 3.53
C LEU A 23 -7.90 17.06 4.56
N LEU A 24 -8.29 16.94 5.83
CA LEU A 24 -7.41 16.52 6.92
C LEU A 24 -8.13 15.47 7.77
N LEU A 25 -7.57 14.26 7.80
CA LEU A 25 -7.94 13.23 8.77
C LEU A 25 -6.71 12.90 9.61
N ARG A 26 -6.81 13.08 10.93
CA ARG A 26 -5.72 12.84 11.87
C ARG A 26 -6.13 11.83 12.93
N SER A 27 -5.22 10.92 13.21
CA SER A 27 -5.22 9.98 14.32
C SER A 27 -3.87 10.09 15.06
N PRO A 28 -3.69 9.45 16.22
CA PRO A 28 -2.44 9.58 16.99
C PRO A 28 -1.17 9.15 16.24
N ASN A 29 -1.30 8.27 15.24
CA ASN A 29 -0.14 7.70 14.53
C ASN A 29 -0.12 7.96 13.04
N LEU A 30 -1.17 8.58 12.50
CA LEU A 30 -1.37 8.75 11.07
C LEU A 30 -2.13 10.04 10.79
N ARG A 31 -1.72 10.70 9.72
CA ARG A 31 -2.38 11.85 9.14
C ARG A 31 -2.56 11.62 7.64
N LEU A 32 -3.79 11.77 7.16
CA LEU A 32 -4.10 11.87 5.75
C LEU A 32 -4.42 13.32 5.43
N THR A 33 -3.71 13.90 4.47
CA THR A 33 -4.11 15.17 3.86
C THR A 33 -4.42 15.00 2.38
N ALA A 34 -5.31 15.83 1.85
CA ALA A 34 -5.51 15.92 0.40
C ALA A 34 -5.95 17.32 -0.03
N THR A 35 -5.62 17.67 -1.26
CA THR A 35 -6.14 18.84 -1.97
C THR A 35 -6.51 18.44 -3.39
N GLY A 36 -7.32 19.24 -4.07
CA GLY A 36 -7.64 19.00 -5.47
C GLY A 36 -9.08 19.31 -5.80
N SER A 37 -9.73 18.45 -6.58
CA SER A 37 -11.07 18.72 -7.09
C SER A 37 -12.01 17.53 -7.05
N VAL A 38 -13.28 17.85 -6.89
CA VAL A 38 -14.40 16.94 -7.06
C VAL A 38 -15.38 17.60 -8.04
N SER A 39 -15.62 16.98 -9.19
CA SER A 39 -16.65 17.50 -10.09
C SER A 39 -18.04 17.36 -9.47
N LEU A 40 -19.02 18.16 -9.90
CA LEU A 40 -20.42 17.97 -9.44
C LEU A 40 -21.02 16.60 -9.80
N ARG A 41 -20.40 15.85 -10.73
CA ARG A 41 -20.73 14.45 -11.04
C ARG A 41 -19.96 13.45 -10.17
N GLY A 42 -19.29 13.94 -9.12
CA GLY A 42 -18.55 13.14 -8.15
C GLY A 42 -17.21 12.60 -8.67
N LYS A 43 -16.66 13.09 -9.79
CA LYS A 43 -15.33 12.64 -10.26
C LYS A 43 -14.25 13.22 -9.35
N LEU A 44 -13.40 12.38 -8.79
CA LEU A 44 -12.30 12.77 -7.91
C LEU A 44 -11.02 13.02 -8.73
N ALA A 45 -10.27 14.03 -8.34
CA ALA A 45 -8.87 14.23 -8.67
C ALA A 45 -8.21 14.92 -7.48
N LEU A 46 -7.72 14.12 -6.54
CA LEU A 46 -7.11 14.58 -5.30
C LEU A 46 -5.64 14.15 -5.23
N ASP A 47 -4.78 15.10 -4.94
CA ASP A 47 -3.39 14.87 -4.56
C ASP A 47 -3.35 14.69 -3.04
N SER A 48 -2.86 13.54 -2.60
CA SER A 48 -2.99 13.09 -1.21
C SER A 48 -1.64 12.73 -0.59
N VAL A 49 -1.53 12.90 0.72
CA VAL A 49 -0.34 12.57 1.50
C VAL A 49 -0.75 11.73 2.70
N LEU A 50 -0.15 10.55 2.83
CA LEU A 50 -0.25 9.70 4.00
C LEU A 50 1.01 9.87 4.85
N ALA A 51 0.89 10.60 5.96
CA ALA A 51 1.94 10.73 6.96
C ALA A 51 1.72 9.73 8.11
N ILE A 52 2.80 9.13 8.58
CA ILE A 52 2.85 8.20 9.72
C ILE A 52 4.03 8.55 10.62
N ASN A 53 3.93 8.21 11.90
CA ASN A 53 5.04 8.38 12.84
C ASN A 53 6.06 7.22 12.76
N GLU A 54 7.22 7.40 13.39
CA GLU A 54 8.28 6.37 13.48
C GLU A 54 7.77 5.04 14.05
N LYS A 55 6.83 5.07 15.01
CA LYS A 55 6.26 3.86 15.61
C LYS A 55 5.61 2.98 14.54
N ILE A 56 4.74 3.55 13.70
CA ILE A 56 4.10 2.79 12.60
C ILE A 56 5.13 2.43 11.54
N ARG A 57 6.01 3.36 11.17
CA ARG A 57 7.03 3.12 10.15
C ARG A 57 7.96 1.95 10.51
N SER A 58 8.36 1.82 11.77
CA SER A 58 9.22 0.74 12.24
C SER A 58 8.58 -0.65 12.16
N GLN A 59 7.24 -0.71 12.15
CA GLN A 59 6.46 -1.93 12.01
C GLN A 59 6.25 -2.35 10.55
N LEU A 60 6.48 -1.44 9.59
CA LEU A 60 6.41 -1.75 8.17
C LEU A 60 7.59 -2.63 7.77
N PHE A 61 7.35 -3.59 6.87
CA PHE A 61 8.45 -4.32 6.28
C PHE A 61 9.31 -3.40 5.41
N ARG A 62 10.58 -3.78 5.23
CA ARG A 62 11.61 -2.94 4.61
C ARG A 62 11.17 -2.29 3.30
N GLY A 63 10.60 -3.07 2.38
CA GLY A 63 10.17 -2.58 1.06
C GLY A 63 9.11 -1.48 1.10
N ILE A 64 8.14 -1.53 2.03
CA ILE A 64 7.20 -0.40 2.20
C ILE A 64 7.85 0.75 2.94
N ARG A 65 8.59 0.45 4.00
CA ARG A 65 9.20 1.44 4.90
C ARG A 65 10.07 2.45 4.15
N GLU A 66 10.76 2.02 3.10
CA GLU A 66 11.66 2.84 2.29
C GLU A 66 10.91 3.86 1.40
N ASN A 67 9.64 3.62 1.07
CA ASN A 67 8.82 4.56 0.30
C ASN A 67 8.25 5.71 1.13
N PHE A 68 8.28 5.61 2.47
CA PHE A 68 7.89 6.69 3.38
C PHE A 68 9.10 7.58 3.66
N VAL A 69 9.08 8.79 3.12
CA VAL A 69 10.19 9.76 3.21
C VAL A 69 10.03 10.68 4.43
N PRO A 70 11.11 11.10 5.09
CA PRO A 70 11.02 12.06 6.20
C PRO A 70 10.32 13.36 5.78
N THR A 71 9.53 13.92 6.68
CA THR A 71 8.93 15.25 6.48
C THR A 71 9.72 16.33 7.21
N SER A 72 9.25 17.59 7.14
CA SER A 72 9.78 18.68 7.97
C SER A 72 9.47 18.49 9.46
N GLU A 73 8.48 17.67 9.81
CA GLU A 73 8.12 17.38 11.20
C GLU A 73 8.99 16.21 11.72
N PRO A 74 9.77 16.41 12.80
CA PRO A 74 10.63 15.36 13.35
C PRO A 74 9.83 14.11 13.73
N GLY A 75 10.27 12.95 13.23
CA GLY A 75 9.64 11.65 13.53
C GLY A 75 8.39 11.35 12.69
N GLU A 76 8.00 12.21 11.76
CA GLU A 76 6.98 11.93 10.76
C GLU A 76 7.60 11.56 9.39
N TYR A 77 6.94 10.63 8.71
CA TYR A 77 7.30 10.17 7.39
C TYR A 77 6.07 10.09 6.51
N ALA A 78 6.19 10.50 5.26
CA ALA A 78 5.07 10.64 4.35
C ALA A 78 5.24 9.87 3.05
N LEU A 79 4.10 9.49 2.49
CA LEU A 79 3.96 8.91 1.16
C LEU A 79 2.91 9.70 0.39
N GLN A 80 3.28 10.20 -0.79
CA GLN A 80 2.35 10.89 -1.69
C GLN A 80 1.67 9.90 -2.63
N PHE A 81 0.39 10.14 -2.89
CA PHE A 81 -0.45 9.30 -3.72
C PHE A 81 -1.63 10.11 -4.28
N HIS A 82 -2.33 9.55 -5.26
CA HIS A 82 -3.46 10.17 -5.91
C HIS A 82 -4.74 9.41 -5.60
N VAL A 83 -5.85 10.14 -5.52
CA VAL A 83 -7.20 9.58 -5.47
C VAL A 83 -7.99 10.09 -6.66
N GLY A 84 -8.42 9.16 -7.50
CA GLY A 84 -9.26 9.39 -8.66
C GLY A 84 -10.55 8.56 -8.59
N GLY A 85 -11.16 8.33 -9.75
CA GLY A 85 -12.43 7.61 -9.84
C GLY A 85 -13.60 8.52 -9.49
N THR A 86 -14.59 7.98 -8.79
CA THR A 86 -15.76 8.75 -8.34
C THR A 86 -15.93 8.66 -6.83
N VAL A 87 -16.70 9.57 -6.22
CA VAL A 87 -17.02 9.53 -4.78
C VAL A 87 -17.57 8.17 -4.35
N ASP A 88 -18.43 7.55 -5.17
CA ASP A 88 -18.99 6.21 -4.88
C ASP A 88 -18.02 5.05 -5.15
N LYS A 89 -17.01 5.27 -6.00
CA LYS A 89 -16.02 4.27 -6.41
C LYS A 89 -14.63 4.92 -6.50
N PRO A 90 -14.05 5.32 -5.34
CA PRO A 90 -12.75 5.95 -5.34
C PRO A 90 -11.69 4.94 -5.77
N LYS A 91 -10.68 5.44 -6.50
CA LYS A 91 -9.52 4.67 -6.91
C LYS A 91 -8.27 5.37 -6.40
N THR A 92 -7.25 4.61 -6.04
CA THR A 92 -6.01 5.18 -5.51
C THR A 92 -4.80 4.37 -5.96
N ASP A 93 -3.67 5.06 -6.17
CA ASP A 93 -2.36 4.45 -6.39
C ASP A 93 -1.59 4.22 -5.08
N LEU A 94 -2.20 4.45 -3.90
CA LEU A 94 -1.52 4.35 -2.60
C LEU A 94 -0.74 3.05 -2.41
N MET A 95 -1.35 1.90 -2.74
CA MET A 95 -0.68 0.61 -2.58
C MET A 95 0.48 0.45 -3.55
N GLU A 96 0.34 0.92 -4.79
CA GLU A 96 1.40 0.89 -5.79
C GLU A 96 2.58 1.77 -5.34
N ARG A 97 2.28 2.96 -4.79
CA ARG A 97 3.26 3.89 -4.22
C ARG A 97 3.94 3.33 -2.97
N ALA A 98 3.18 2.66 -2.10
CA ALA A 98 3.68 2.14 -0.83
C ALA A 98 4.59 0.94 -1.03
N VAL A 99 4.26 0.05 -1.96
CA VAL A 99 4.98 -1.20 -2.20
C VAL A 99 6.21 -1.00 -3.09
N GLY A 100 6.20 0.04 -3.93
CA GLY A 100 7.29 0.32 -4.86
C GLY A 100 7.41 -0.72 -5.98
N ALA A 101 8.34 -0.50 -6.90
CA ALA A 101 8.64 -1.45 -7.97
C ALA A 101 9.32 -2.74 -7.46
N ASP A 102 9.87 -2.73 -6.25
CA ASP A 102 10.74 -3.77 -5.68
C ASP A 102 10.04 -5.09 -5.35
N LEU A 103 8.71 -5.15 -5.30
CA LEU A 103 8.04 -6.46 -5.18
C LEU A 103 8.21 -7.33 -6.44
N LYS A 104 8.54 -6.73 -7.60
CA LYS A 104 8.85 -7.49 -8.81
C LYS A 104 10.16 -8.28 -8.69
N ASP A 105 11.08 -7.81 -7.83
CA ASP A 105 12.37 -8.48 -7.57
C ASP A 105 12.31 -9.47 -6.39
N LEU A 106 11.20 -9.52 -5.65
CA LEU A 106 10.97 -10.52 -4.58
C LEU A 106 10.49 -11.88 -5.10
N GLY A 107 10.34 -12.05 -6.42
CA GLY A 107 10.03 -13.36 -7.04
C GLY A 107 11.04 -14.46 -6.70
N GLY A 108 12.27 -14.11 -6.29
CA GLY A 108 13.29 -15.05 -5.85
C GLY A 108 13.30 -15.39 -4.35
N VAL A 109 12.57 -14.65 -3.50
CA VAL A 109 12.62 -14.84 -2.04
C VAL A 109 11.47 -15.71 -1.53
N ILE A 110 10.37 -15.81 -2.29
CA ILE A 110 9.24 -16.68 -1.94
C ILE A 110 9.66 -18.17 -1.97
N ASP A 111 10.55 -18.56 -2.88
CA ASP A 111 11.04 -19.95 -2.99
C ASP A 111 11.90 -20.40 -1.78
N ALA A 112 12.53 -19.45 -1.07
CA ALA A 112 13.30 -19.75 0.14
C ALA A 112 12.41 -19.88 1.40
N LEU A 113 11.20 -19.31 1.36
CA LEU A 113 10.25 -19.27 2.48
C LEU A 113 9.15 -20.34 2.35
N LEU A 114 8.80 -20.73 1.13
CA LEU A 114 7.97 -21.91 0.85
C LEU A 114 8.85 -23.15 0.71
N GLY A 115 9.29 -23.66 1.86
CA GLY A 115 10.14 -24.84 1.96
C GLY A 115 9.69 -25.99 1.06
N HIS A 116 10.50 -26.27 0.03
CA HIS A 116 10.43 -27.51 -0.71
C HIS A 116 11.09 -28.61 0.12
N GLY A 117 10.34 -29.11 1.11
CA GLY A 117 10.55 -30.44 1.66
C GLY A 117 10.35 -31.47 0.56
N LYS A 118 11.41 -31.80 -0.19
CA LYS A 118 11.42 -33.00 -1.04
C LYS A 118 11.46 -34.23 -0.14
N SER A 119 10.26 -34.74 0.11
CA SER A 119 9.98 -36.09 0.56
C SER A 119 10.84 -37.10 -0.22
N LYS A 120 11.71 -37.82 0.49
CA LYS A 120 12.39 -39.01 -0.03
C LYS A 120 11.32 -40.05 -0.42
N LYS A 121 11.03 -40.17 -1.70
CA LYS A 121 10.23 -41.27 -2.25
C LYS A 121 11.07 -42.54 -2.15
N LYS A 122 10.77 -43.40 -1.16
CA LYS A 122 11.24 -44.79 -1.09
C LYS A 122 10.89 -45.47 -2.42
N LYS A 123 11.90 -45.90 -3.18
CA LYS A 123 11.71 -46.87 -4.28
C LYS A 123 11.41 -48.22 -3.63
N ASN A 124 10.17 -48.67 -3.79
CA ASN A 124 9.76 -50.02 -3.45
C ASN A 124 10.32 -51.00 -4.50
N ALA A 125 10.62 -52.21 -4.04
CA ALA A 125 11.33 -53.25 -4.75
C ALA A 125 10.65 -53.72 -6.04
N GLU A 126 11.44 -54.00 -7.06
CA GLU A 126 11.03 -54.81 -8.22
C GLU A 126 12.12 -55.88 -8.42
N SER A 127 11.74 -57.12 -8.15
CA SER A 127 12.53 -58.34 -8.30
C SER A 127 12.69 -58.70 -9.79
N PRO A 128 13.90 -59.02 -10.29
CA PRO A 128 14.07 -59.46 -11.66
C PRO A 128 14.10 -61.00 -11.74
N THR A 129 13.26 -61.57 -12.59
CA THR A 129 13.54 -62.79 -13.37
C THR A 129 12.55 -62.83 -14.55
N PRO A 130 12.85 -63.50 -15.68
CA PRO A 130 14.07 -64.23 -16.07
C PRO A 130 14.60 -63.81 -17.47
N SER A 131 15.79 -64.26 -17.86
CA SER A 131 16.10 -64.52 -19.27
C SER A 131 17.15 -65.62 -19.46
N VAL A 132 16.66 -66.62 -20.17
CA VAL A 132 17.24 -67.76 -20.88
C VAL A 132 18.64 -67.54 -21.46
N LEU A 133 19.53 -68.52 -21.25
CA LEU A 133 20.26 -69.30 -22.26
C LEU A 133 20.80 -70.59 -21.64
#